data_AF-A0A220SBC1-F1
#
_entry.id   AF-A0A220SBC1-F1
#
_cell.length_a   1.000
_cell.length_b   1.000
_cell.length_c   1.000
_cell.angle_alpha   90.00
_cell.angle_beta   90.00
_cell.angle_gamma   90.00
#
_symmetry.space_group_name_H-M   'P 1'
#
loop_
_entity.id
_entity.type
_entity.pdbx_description
1 polymer ?
#
loop_
_entity_poly.entity_id
_entity_poly.type
_entity_poly.pdbx_seq_one_letter_code
_entity_poly.pdbx_strand_id
1 'polypeptide(L)'
;MLAKSFEKAFDDQDWIFEIKWDGYRAIADLSHKAHLLYSRNGISFLAKFEKITQDFDQQKHTMILDGEIVAYDEKGKPNFQLLQQIGDNPNLALVYQVFDLLWLNGHSTEELPLLQRKELLKEALVETEVIKYCDHIPEKGIEFFDQMKKMQLEGMIAKKTDSLYIENHRTSDWLKIKFTNTEEAIICGFTEPRGSREGFGALILGKYNQGKLIYSGHTGTGFNKETLTQLHQQLKKLIIKSTPFDSAPKTNMPVTWVQPKLVCEIKYSEITKDGIFRHPVFIAIRQDKNPEEINDSTNKMDQPNEKPKRMKAKTPSKNTEKEITLDKHKVKLTNQDKIYFPEDGITKGDVIDYYQSIAKYILPYLKNRPLSLNRFPNGIEEQGFYQKDASDNIPEWIKTTEVYSESNDKYIDYIYCNDKATLAYLNNLGCIDLNPWNSSIPDLEHPDYLVLDLDPSKKNTFDDVIETALQVNEVLLSIKVKGYCKTSGSTGIHIYIPMGAKYEFDQVKDFAHIVMKQVNEKLPKITTLERSLQKRDDKKIYLDYLQNRTGQTLASAYSLRPKQGASVSMPLDWNDVKPGLKPTDFNIHNSLERIKENGDLFKPVLGKGIDMMKALELLQNLK
;
A
#
# COMPACT_ATOMS: atom_id res chain seq x y z
N MET A 1 3.67 12.08 -16.62
CA MET A 1 4.27 12.90 -15.54
C MET A 1 3.48 12.86 -14.22
N LEU A 2 4.15 12.79 -13.05
CA LEU A 2 3.53 12.68 -11.71
C LEU A 2 4.06 13.75 -10.74
N ALA A 3 3.17 14.29 -9.90
CA ALA A 3 3.53 15.29 -8.91
C ALA A 3 4.14 14.68 -7.61
N LYS A 4 5.16 15.36 -7.04
CA LYS A 4 5.65 15.15 -5.67
C LYS A 4 4.72 15.81 -4.63
N SER A 5 4.67 15.30 -3.41
CA SER A 5 3.89 15.94 -2.33
C SER A 5 4.65 17.15 -1.80
N PHE A 6 3.94 18.22 -1.48
CA PHE A 6 4.51 19.41 -0.87
C PHE A 6 3.60 19.96 0.23
N GLU A 7 4.19 20.46 1.31
CA GLU A 7 3.47 20.70 2.57
C GLU A 7 2.76 22.06 2.63
N LYS A 8 3.30 23.08 1.96
CA LYS A 8 2.85 24.47 2.12
C LYS A 8 2.54 25.11 0.77
N ALA A 9 1.45 25.88 0.71
CA ALA A 9 1.19 26.78 -0.42
C ALA A 9 2.25 27.89 -0.48
N PHE A 10 2.59 28.34 -1.68
CA PHE A 10 3.59 29.35 -1.94
C PHE A 10 3.20 30.18 -3.15
N ASP A 11 3.77 31.38 -3.24
CA ASP A 11 3.71 32.22 -4.43
C ASP A 11 5.07 32.19 -5.12
N ASP A 12 5.09 32.02 -6.44
CA ASP A 12 6.32 31.97 -7.23
C ASP A 12 6.04 32.22 -8.72
N GLN A 13 6.78 33.13 -9.34
CA GLN A 13 6.61 33.55 -10.74
C GLN A 13 6.92 32.44 -11.75
N ASP A 14 7.76 31.49 -11.38
CA ASP A 14 8.10 30.34 -12.22
C ASP A 14 7.07 29.21 -12.12
N TRP A 15 5.94 29.44 -11.44
CA TRP A 15 4.92 28.43 -11.17
C TRP A 15 3.52 28.87 -11.56
N ILE A 16 2.75 27.90 -12.03
CA ILE A 16 1.31 27.99 -12.19
C ILE A 16 0.60 27.05 -11.23
N PHE A 17 -0.60 27.42 -10.83
CA PHE A 17 -1.40 26.68 -9.85
C PHE A 17 -2.74 26.28 -10.47
N GLU A 18 -3.05 25.00 -10.38
CA GLU A 18 -4.27 24.38 -10.92
C GLU A 18 -5.05 23.71 -9.80
N ILE A 19 -6.36 23.54 -9.99
CA ILE A 19 -7.20 22.78 -9.05
C ILE A 19 -6.68 21.35 -8.99
N LYS A 20 -6.48 20.82 -7.78
CA LYS A 20 -6.31 19.39 -7.63
C LYS A 20 -7.70 18.73 -7.68
N TRP A 21 -8.03 18.18 -8.83
CA TRP A 21 -9.22 17.34 -8.97
C TRP A 21 -9.06 16.01 -8.23
N ASP A 22 -10.19 15.49 -7.76
CA ASP A 22 -10.31 14.18 -7.11
C ASP A 22 -11.14 13.27 -8.03
N GLY A 23 -10.44 12.61 -8.97
CA GLY A 23 -11.08 11.87 -10.05
C GLY A 23 -10.26 10.69 -10.56
N TYR A 24 -10.60 10.23 -11.76
CA TYR A 24 -9.78 9.26 -12.48
C TYR A 24 -8.95 9.96 -13.54
N ARG A 25 -7.63 9.99 -13.35
CA ARG A 25 -6.72 10.45 -14.41
C ARG A 25 -6.85 9.58 -15.65
N ALA A 26 -7.04 10.21 -16.79
CA ALA A 26 -7.23 9.58 -18.08
C ALA A 26 -6.41 10.28 -19.16
N ILE A 27 -6.03 9.51 -20.18
CA ILE A 27 -5.42 9.97 -21.42
C ILE A 27 -6.44 9.72 -22.53
N ALA A 28 -6.77 10.77 -23.27
CA ALA A 28 -7.59 10.68 -24.47
C ALA A 28 -6.67 10.77 -25.70
N ASP A 29 -6.62 9.70 -26.49
CA ASP A 29 -5.88 9.67 -27.75
C ASP A 29 -6.86 9.82 -28.91
N LEU A 30 -6.82 11.01 -29.50
CA LEU A 30 -7.63 11.46 -30.63
C LEU A 30 -6.77 11.56 -31.90
N SER A 31 -5.57 10.98 -31.92
CA SER A 31 -4.68 11.01 -33.08
C SER A 31 -5.17 10.14 -34.24
N HIS A 32 -6.11 9.23 -33.96
CA HIS A 32 -6.68 8.28 -34.90
C HIS A 32 -8.21 8.40 -34.97
N LYS A 33 -8.81 7.91 -36.07
CA LYS A 33 -10.26 7.86 -36.26
C LYS A 33 -11.01 7.07 -35.18
N ALA A 34 -10.36 6.05 -34.61
CA ALA A 34 -10.90 5.31 -33.48
C ALA A 34 -10.31 5.91 -32.21
N HIS A 35 -11.05 6.84 -31.60
CA HIS A 35 -10.61 7.51 -30.38
C HIS A 35 -10.42 6.50 -29.24
N LEU A 36 -9.40 6.74 -28.42
CA LEU A 36 -9.14 5.95 -27.22
C LEU A 36 -9.28 6.85 -25.99
N LEU A 37 -9.80 6.28 -24.91
CA LEU A 37 -9.74 6.85 -23.57
C LEU A 37 -9.25 5.77 -22.63
N TYR A 38 -8.17 6.02 -21.91
CA TYR A 38 -7.58 5.05 -21.00
C TYR A 38 -7.02 5.71 -19.75
N SER A 39 -7.11 5.03 -18.61
CA SER A 39 -6.40 5.46 -17.41
C SER A 39 -4.89 5.51 -17.67
N ARG A 40 -4.15 6.21 -16.82
CA ARG A 40 -2.67 6.18 -16.82
C ARG A 40 -2.06 4.78 -16.85
N ASN A 41 -2.71 3.78 -16.26
CA ASN A 41 -2.19 2.39 -16.23
C ASN A 41 -2.63 1.57 -17.46
N GLY A 42 -3.12 2.22 -18.53
CA GLY A 42 -3.57 1.58 -19.76
C GLY A 42 -4.97 0.97 -19.68
N ILE A 43 -5.72 1.22 -18.59
CA ILE A 43 -7.09 0.70 -18.43
C ILE A 43 -8.06 1.42 -19.36
N SER A 44 -8.65 0.76 -20.35
CA SER A 44 -9.67 1.35 -21.22
C SER A 44 -10.86 1.88 -20.42
N PHE A 45 -11.23 3.11 -20.73
CA PHE A 45 -12.29 3.90 -20.13
C PHE A 45 -13.42 4.20 -21.13
N LEU A 46 -13.31 3.71 -22.37
CA LEU A 46 -14.26 3.98 -23.46
C LEU A 46 -15.70 3.63 -23.08
N ALA A 47 -15.97 2.37 -22.76
CA ALA A 47 -17.32 1.91 -22.39
C ALA A 47 -17.80 2.43 -21.03
N LYS A 48 -16.88 2.87 -20.15
CA LYS A 48 -17.22 3.33 -18.80
C LYS A 48 -17.68 4.80 -18.79
N PHE A 49 -17.20 5.60 -19.74
CA PHE A 49 -17.44 7.04 -19.79
C PHE A 49 -17.94 7.46 -21.18
N GLU A 50 -18.94 6.75 -21.70
CA GLU A 50 -19.47 6.94 -23.05
C GLU A 50 -19.88 8.39 -23.34
N LYS A 51 -20.48 9.07 -22.35
CA LYS A 51 -20.87 10.49 -22.44
C LYS A 51 -19.70 11.41 -22.80
N ILE A 52 -18.52 11.14 -22.23
CA ILE A 52 -17.30 11.92 -22.52
C ILE A 52 -16.78 11.56 -23.91
N THR A 53 -16.75 10.27 -24.24
CA THR A 53 -16.15 9.81 -25.50
C THR A 53 -16.96 10.20 -26.73
N GLN A 54 -18.27 10.36 -26.61
CA GLN A 54 -19.13 10.85 -27.70
C GLN A 54 -18.77 12.29 -28.11
N ASP A 55 -18.25 13.09 -27.18
CA ASP A 55 -17.86 14.48 -27.44
C ASP A 55 -16.46 14.61 -28.04
N PHE A 56 -15.71 13.51 -28.21
CA PHE A 56 -14.42 13.52 -28.89
C PHE A 56 -14.54 13.82 -30.38
N ASP A 57 -15.64 13.41 -31.01
CA ASP A 57 -15.91 13.71 -32.43
C ASP A 57 -16.12 15.21 -32.68
N GLN A 58 -16.34 16.02 -31.63
CA GLN A 58 -16.45 17.47 -31.74
C GLN A 58 -15.07 18.17 -31.82
N GLN A 59 -13.99 17.46 -31.52
CA GLN A 59 -12.63 18.01 -31.59
C GLN A 59 -12.19 18.15 -33.04
N LYS A 60 -11.65 19.33 -33.40
CA LYS A 60 -11.23 19.64 -34.77
C LYS A 60 -9.81 19.20 -35.10
N HIS A 61 -9.01 18.95 -34.07
CA HIS A 61 -7.61 18.62 -34.17
C HIS A 61 -7.37 17.19 -33.72
N THR A 62 -6.38 16.57 -34.33
CA THR A 62 -5.86 15.28 -33.86
C THR A 62 -4.93 15.56 -32.68
N MET A 63 -5.21 14.97 -31.52
CA MET A 63 -4.56 15.34 -30.25
C MET A 63 -4.37 14.14 -29.32
N ILE A 64 -3.37 14.21 -28.44
CA ILE A 64 -3.30 13.36 -27.25
C ILE A 64 -3.39 14.26 -26.01
N LEU A 65 -4.39 14.03 -25.18
CA LEU A 65 -4.78 14.89 -24.06
C LEU A 65 -4.61 14.17 -22.73
N ASP A 66 -4.05 14.85 -21.72
CA ASP A 66 -3.96 14.35 -20.34
C ASP A 66 -4.91 15.16 -19.44
N GLY A 67 -5.75 14.45 -18.71
CA GLY A 67 -6.80 15.06 -17.92
C GLY A 67 -7.30 14.18 -16.79
N GLU A 68 -8.32 14.67 -16.09
CA GLU A 68 -8.96 13.99 -14.97
C GLU A 68 -10.47 13.96 -15.17
N ILE A 69 -11.07 12.76 -15.07
CA ILE A 69 -12.51 12.58 -15.13
C ILE A 69 -13.08 12.79 -13.72
N VAL A 70 -13.96 13.77 -13.59
CA VAL A 70 -14.54 14.24 -12.32
C VAL A 70 -16.06 14.08 -12.37
N ALA A 71 -16.65 13.52 -11.31
CA ALA A 71 -18.11 13.54 -11.13
C ALA A 71 -18.53 14.69 -10.21
N TYR A 72 -19.67 15.30 -10.52
CA TYR A 72 -20.26 16.39 -9.76
C TYR A 72 -21.59 15.94 -9.14
N ASP A 73 -21.85 16.42 -7.92
CA ASP A 73 -23.15 16.27 -7.27
C ASP A 73 -24.19 17.27 -7.81
N GLU A 74 -25.44 17.16 -7.33
CA GLU A 74 -26.55 18.05 -7.71
C GLU A 74 -26.31 19.54 -7.38
N LYS A 75 -25.32 19.85 -6.52
CA LYS A 75 -24.92 21.20 -6.15
C LYS A 75 -23.70 21.68 -6.95
N GLY A 76 -23.24 20.91 -7.94
CA GLY A 76 -22.09 21.23 -8.76
C GLY A 76 -20.74 21.09 -8.04
N LYS A 77 -20.67 20.32 -6.93
CA LYS A 77 -19.42 20.04 -6.23
C LYS A 77 -18.80 18.72 -6.69
N PRO A 78 -17.46 18.66 -6.89
CA PRO A 78 -16.76 17.41 -7.16
C PRO A 78 -16.99 16.37 -6.06
N ASN A 79 -17.30 15.13 -6.45
CA ASN A 79 -17.55 14.04 -5.52
C ASN A 79 -17.02 12.71 -6.07
N PHE A 80 -15.88 12.27 -5.54
CA PHE A 80 -15.22 11.03 -5.95
C PHE A 80 -16.04 9.77 -5.67
N GLN A 81 -16.89 9.76 -4.64
CA GLN A 81 -17.72 8.59 -4.30
C GLN A 81 -18.72 8.28 -5.43
N LEU A 82 -19.21 9.30 -6.13
CA LEU A 82 -20.09 9.14 -7.28
C LEU A 82 -19.39 8.45 -8.46
N LEU A 83 -18.09 8.68 -8.67
CA LEU A 83 -17.30 7.99 -9.71
C LEU A 83 -17.17 6.48 -9.45
N GLN A 84 -17.17 6.06 -8.19
CA GLN A 84 -17.11 4.62 -7.83
C GLN A 84 -18.43 3.90 -8.11
N GLN A 85 -19.55 4.62 -8.07
CA GLN A 85 -20.92 4.10 -8.25
C GLN A 85 -21.49 4.40 -9.65
N ILE A 86 -20.64 4.74 -10.62
CA ILE A 86 -21.08 5.13 -11.96
C ILE A 86 -21.90 4.06 -12.69
N GLY A 87 -21.68 2.78 -12.37
CA GLY A 87 -22.48 1.66 -12.90
C GLY A 87 -23.92 1.63 -12.39
N ASP A 88 -24.18 2.21 -11.22
CA ASP A 88 -25.50 2.27 -10.59
C ASP A 88 -26.24 3.58 -10.90
N ASN A 89 -25.55 4.58 -11.45
CA ASN A 89 -26.08 5.93 -11.72
C ASN A 89 -25.62 6.46 -13.09
N PRO A 90 -26.26 6.05 -14.20
CA PRO A 90 -25.86 6.48 -15.55
C PRO A 90 -26.07 7.98 -15.82
N ASN A 91 -26.83 8.68 -14.97
CA ASN A 91 -27.15 10.10 -15.12
C ASN A 91 -26.21 11.08 -14.40
N LEU A 92 -25.08 10.60 -13.87
CA LEU A 92 -24.09 11.47 -13.22
C LEU A 92 -23.57 12.57 -14.17
N ALA A 93 -23.41 13.77 -13.62
CA ALA A 93 -22.71 14.87 -14.28
C ALA A 93 -21.21 14.58 -14.23
N LEU A 94 -20.60 14.39 -15.40
CA LEU A 94 -19.20 13.99 -15.56
C LEU A 94 -18.50 15.00 -16.45
N VAL A 95 -17.30 15.41 -16.05
CA VAL A 95 -16.47 16.31 -16.86
C VAL A 95 -15.05 15.76 -16.92
N TYR A 96 -14.48 15.73 -18.12
CA TYR A 96 -13.07 15.50 -18.36
C TYR A 96 -12.33 16.84 -18.31
N GLN A 97 -11.62 17.07 -17.21
CA GLN A 97 -10.81 18.26 -16.96
C GLN A 97 -9.43 18.07 -17.57
N VAL A 98 -9.21 18.65 -18.74
CA VAL A 98 -7.98 18.49 -19.54
C VAL A 98 -6.94 19.50 -19.10
N PHE A 99 -5.79 19.05 -18.60
CA PHE A 99 -4.77 19.94 -18.04
C PHE A 99 -3.46 19.97 -18.82
N ASP A 100 -3.21 19.02 -19.74
CA ASP A 100 -2.01 19.01 -20.60
C ASP A 100 -2.30 18.44 -22.00
N LEU A 101 -1.46 18.83 -22.96
CA LEU A 101 -1.49 18.42 -24.37
C LEU A 101 -0.14 17.75 -24.68
N LEU A 102 -0.18 16.48 -25.08
CA LEU A 102 1.02 15.66 -25.32
C LEU A 102 1.37 15.55 -26.80
N TRP A 103 0.37 15.71 -27.66
CA TRP A 103 0.55 15.62 -29.11
C TRP A 103 -0.51 16.44 -29.83
N LEU A 104 -0.15 17.09 -30.93
CA LEU A 104 -1.04 17.90 -31.76
C LEU A 104 -0.65 17.80 -33.24
N ASN A 105 -1.60 17.40 -34.08
CA ASN A 105 -1.52 17.46 -35.56
C ASN A 105 -0.21 16.95 -36.18
N GLY A 106 0.28 15.80 -35.73
CA GLY A 106 1.49 15.17 -36.28
C GLY A 106 2.71 15.28 -35.37
N HIS A 107 2.67 16.14 -34.34
CA HIS A 107 3.85 16.53 -33.58
C HIS A 107 3.67 16.29 -32.09
N SER A 108 4.69 15.72 -31.44
CA SER A 108 4.76 15.68 -29.98
C SER A 108 4.96 17.09 -29.43
N THR A 109 4.26 17.41 -28.35
CA THR A 109 4.41 18.66 -27.61
C THR A 109 5.16 18.46 -26.29
N GLU A 110 5.54 17.23 -25.93
CA GLU A 110 6.12 16.88 -24.61
C GLU A 110 7.44 17.60 -24.32
N GLU A 111 8.22 17.92 -25.36
CA GLU A 111 9.49 18.66 -25.27
C GLU A 111 9.30 20.18 -25.20
N LEU A 112 8.06 20.68 -25.31
CA LEU A 112 7.77 22.11 -25.13
C LEU A 112 7.59 22.44 -23.64
N PRO A 113 7.97 23.64 -23.18
CA PRO A 113 7.59 24.18 -21.88
C PRO A 113 6.08 24.07 -21.59
N LEU A 114 5.72 23.82 -20.34
CA LEU A 114 4.32 23.64 -19.91
C LEU A 114 3.41 24.79 -20.34
N LEU A 115 3.84 26.05 -20.21
CA LEU A 115 3.03 27.19 -20.64
C LEU A 115 2.67 27.13 -22.13
N GLN A 116 3.64 26.78 -22.98
CA GLN A 116 3.40 26.64 -24.42
C GLN A 116 2.42 25.49 -24.72
N ARG A 117 2.54 24.36 -24.01
CA ARG A 117 1.57 23.26 -24.14
C ARG A 117 0.17 23.69 -23.72
N LYS A 118 0.03 24.48 -22.65
CA LYS A 118 -1.27 25.00 -22.19
C LYS A 118 -1.87 26.05 -23.13
N GLU A 119 -1.05 26.91 -23.72
CA GLU A 119 -1.49 27.84 -24.78
C GLU A 119 -2.04 27.08 -25.99
N LEU A 120 -1.27 26.11 -26.51
CA LEU A 120 -1.70 25.24 -27.61
C LEU A 120 -2.96 24.46 -27.25
N LEU A 121 -3.06 23.93 -26.02
CA LEU A 121 -4.24 23.22 -25.55
C LEU A 121 -5.47 24.14 -25.53
N LYS A 122 -5.33 25.36 -25.04
CA LYS A 122 -6.43 26.33 -24.93
C LYS A 122 -6.95 26.76 -26.30
N GLU A 123 -6.08 26.85 -27.30
CA GLU A 123 -6.47 27.16 -28.68
C GLU A 123 -7.07 25.95 -29.41
N ALA A 124 -6.54 24.75 -29.19
CA ALA A 124 -6.93 23.55 -29.93
C ALA A 124 -8.15 22.82 -29.34
N LEU A 125 -8.35 22.88 -28.02
CA LEU A 125 -9.43 22.15 -27.35
C LEU A 125 -10.78 22.83 -27.59
N VAL A 126 -11.73 22.09 -28.13
CA VAL A 126 -13.13 22.51 -28.19
C VAL A 126 -13.81 22.09 -26.90
N GLU A 127 -14.11 23.06 -26.02
CA GLU A 127 -14.82 22.78 -24.78
C GLU A 127 -16.29 22.42 -25.05
N THR A 128 -16.78 21.40 -24.34
CA THR A 128 -18.18 20.96 -24.36
C THR A 128 -18.74 20.97 -22.93
N GLU A 129 -19.94 20.41 -22.71
CA GLU A 129 -20.48 20.23 -21.36
C GLU A 129 -19.67 19.22 -20.54
N VAL A 130 -19.02 18.25 -21.19
CA VAL A 130 -18.32 17.12 -20.55
C VAL A 130 -16.82 17.11 -20.81
N ILE A 131 -16.28 18.04 -21.61
CA ILE A 131 -14.85 18.24 -21.83
C ILE A 131 -14.52 19.71 -21.54
N LYS A 132 -13.67 19.97 -20.56
CA LYS A 132 -13.31 21.32 -20.13
C LYS A 132 -11.80 21.47 -20.04
N TYR A 133 -11.32 22.66 -20.38
CA TYR A 133 -9.93 23.04 -20.14
C TYR A 133 -9.73 23.33 -18.65
N CYS A 134 -8.71 22.70 -18.05
CA CYS A 134 -8.31 22.98 -16.68
C CYS A 134 -7.43 24.23 -16.65
N ASP A 135 -8.05 25.34 -16.27
CA ASP A 135 -7.37 26.62 -16.16
C ASP A 135 -6.39 26.68 -14.99
N HIS A 136 -5.55 27.72 -14.99
CA HIS A 136 -4.48 27.91 -14.02
C HIS A 136 -4.34 29.36 -13.59
N ILE A 137 -3.77 29.57 -12.40
CA ILE A 137 -3.40 30.87 -11.87
C ILE A 137 -1.87 30.98 -11.86
N PRO A 138 -1.27 31.99 -12.52
CA PRO A 138 0.16 32.24 -12.41
C PRO A 138 0.48 32.91 -11.07
N GLU A 139 1.65 32.60 -10.51
CA GLU A 139 2.27 33.26 -9.34
C GLU A 139 1.54 33.10 -8.00
N LYS A 140 0.22 33.27 -7.94
CA LYS A 140 -0.55 33.46 -6.71
C LYS A 140 -1.07 32.16 -6.09
N GLY A 141 -0.17 31.23 -5.75
CA GLY A 141 -0.55 29.94 -5.18
C GLY A 141 -1.17 30.02 -3.78
N ILE A 142 -0.76 30.97 -2.92
CA ILE A 142 -1.31 31.12 -1.56
C ILE A 142 -2.77 31.55 -1.62
N GLU A 143 -3.07 32.62 -2.36
CA GLU A 143 -4.44 33.12 -2.52
C GLU A 143 -5.34 32.05 -3.17
N PHE A 144 -4.83 31.36 -4.19
CA PHE A 144 -5.53 30.28 -4.85
C PHE A 144 -5.84 29.11 -3.89
N PHE A 145 -4.86 28.69 -3.08
CA PHE A 145 -5.05 27.63 -2.09
C PHE A 145 -6.13 27.98 -1.05
N ASP A 146 -6.18 29.22 -0.58
CA ASP A 146 -7.20 29.70 0.34
C ASP A 146 -8.60 29.70 -0.28
N GLN A 147 -8.72 30.04 -1.57
CA GLN A 147 -10.00 29.93 -2.29
C GLN A 147 -10.44 28.47 -2.44
N MET A 148 -9.52 27.57 -2.79
CA MET A 148 -9.79 26.13 -2.86
C MET A 148 -10.29 25.58 -1.51
N LYS A 149 -9.77 26.10 -0.38
CA LYS A 149 -10.21 25.73 0.98
C LYS A 149 -11.65 26.17 1.24
N LYS A 150 -12.01 27.40 0.86
CA LYS A 150 -13.39 27.92 0.99
C LYS A 150 -14.38 27.14 0.14
N MET A 151 -13.93 26.67 -1.02
CA MET A 151 -14.72 25.84 -1.93
C MET A 151 -14.80 24.36 -1.49
N GLN A 152 -14.08 23.98 -0.43
CA GLN A 152 -14.00 22.61 0.09
C GLN A 152 -13.50 21.59 -0.95
N LEU A 153 -12.55 22.01 -1.79
CA LEU A 153 -11.89 21.14 -2.78
C LEU A 153 -10.72 20.39 -2.13
N GLU A 154 -10.04 19.49 -2.84
CA GLU A 154 -8.98 18.65 -2.25
C GLU A 154 -7.67 19.42 -1.99
N GLY A 155 -7.38 20.40 -2.83
CA GLY A 155 -6.15 21.18 -2.79
C GLY A 155 -5.81 21.76 -4.17
N MET A 156 -4.52 21.95 -4.41
CA MET A 156 -3.99 22.44 -5.67
C MET A 156 -2.79 21.63 -6.17
N ILE A 157 -2.53 21.71 -7.47
CA ILE A 157 -1.30 21.27 -8.12
C ILE A 157 -0.52 22.52 -8.53
N ALA A 158 0.71 22.68 -8.03
CA ALA A 158 1.65 23.66 -8.54
C ALA A 158 2.50 23.00 -9.64
N LYS A 159 2.69 23.68 -10.76
CA LYS A 159 3.51 23.19 -11.87
C LYS A 159 4.48 24.28 -12.32
N LYS A 160 5.74 23.92 -12.52
CA LYS A 160 6.76 24.83 -13.02
C LYS A 160 6.48 25.18 -14.48
N THR A 161 6.54 26.46 -14.82
CA THR A 161 6.14 27.03 -16.12
C THR A 161 6.96 26.47 -17.29
N ASP A 162 8.24 26.17 -17.05
CA ASP A 162 9.21 25.64 -18.01
C ASP A 162 9.27 24.10 -18.03
N SER A 163 8.45 23.41 -17.24
CA SER A 163 8.54 21.95 -17.10
C SER A 163 8.19 21.19 -18.38
N LEU A 164 9.05 20.26 -18.78
CA LEU A 164 8.82 19.33 -19.88
C LEU A 164 7.92 18.17 -19.43
N TYR A 165 7.17 17.58 -20.35
CA TYR A 165 6.37 16.41 -20.02
C TYR A 165 7.21 15.15 -20.10
N ILE A 166 7.34 14.42 -18.99
CA ILE A 166 8.02 13.13 -18.94
C ILE A 166 7.03 12.05 -18.55
N GLU A 167 6.82 11.10 -19.44
CA GLU A 167 5.93 9.96 -19.21
C GLU A 167 6.38 9.15 -17.98
N ASN A 168 5.41 8.72 -17.16
CA ASN A 168 5.61 7.85 -15.98
C ASN A 168 6.66 8.30 -14.93
N HIS A 169 7.21 9.51 -15.04
CA HIS A 169 8.21 10.04 -14.12
C HIS A 169 7.57 10.92 -13.03
N ARG A 170 8.04 10.78 -11.78
CA ARG A 170 7.65 11.65 -10.67
C ARG A 170 8.66 12.76 -10.50
N THR A 171 8.23 14.01 -10.71
CA THR A 171 9.10 15.19 -10.73
C THR A 171 8.83 16.12 -9.55
N SER A 172 9.86 16.89 -9.17
CA SER A 172 9.70 18.08 -8.32
C SER A 172 9.07 19.26 -9.07
N ASP A 173 9.04 19.27 -10.40
CA ASP A 173 8.47 20.39 -11.17
C ASP A 173 6.95 20.42 -11.09
N TRP A 174 6.31 19.32 -10.65
CA TRP A 174 4.89 19.27 -10.34
C TRP A 174 4.75 18.90 -8.86
N LEU A 175 4.06 19.75 -8.10
CA LEU A 175 3.86 19.59 -6.66
C LEU A 175 2.37 19.51 -6.35
N LYS A 176 1.95 18.53 -5.55
CA LYS A 176 0.58 18.45 -5.01
C LYS A 176 0.57 18.98 -3.58
N ILE A 177 -0.28 19.96 -3.34
CA ILE A 177 -0.44 20.63 -2.05
C ILE A 177 -1.89 20.41 -1.64
N LYS A 178 -2.11 19.62 -0.58
CA LYS A 178 -3.44 19.23 -0.11
C LYS A 178 -3.82 19.99 1.14
N PHE A 179 -5.12 20.17 1.37
CA PHE A 179 -5.56 20.63 2.67
C PHE A 179 -5.18 19.63 3.75
N THR A 180 -4.47 20.16 4.73
CA THR A 180 -4.25 19.48 5.98
C THR A 180 -5.38 19.90 6.91
N ASN A 181 -6.28 18.98 7.25
CA ASN A 181 -7.32 19.29 8.22
C ASN A 181 -6.65 19.45 9.58
N THR A 182 -6.74 20.65 10.16
CA THR A 182 -6.35 20.91 11.54
C THR A 182 -7.57 21.24 12.38
N GLU A 183 -7.55 20.81 13.64
CA GLU A 183 -8.64 21.04 14.58
C GLU A 183 -8.08 21.25 15.98
N GLU A 184 -8.85 21.95 16.81
CA GLU A 184 -8.54 22.12 18.23
C GLU A 184 -9.24 21.03 19.04
N ALA A 185 -8.52 20.43 19.98
CA ALA A 185 -9.03 19.39 20.86
C ALA A 185 -8.58 19.63 22.30
N ILE A 186 -9.41 19.20 23.25
CA ILE A 186 -9.12 19.30 24.67
C ILE A 186 -8.39 18.04 25.12
N ILE A 187 -7.28 18.20 25.82
CA ILE A 187 -6.56 17.08 26.41
C ILE A 187 -7.27 16.66 27.70
N CYS A 188 -7.83 15.44 27.69
CA CYS A 188 -8.67 14.89 28.75
C CYS A 188 -7.96 13.78 29.56
N GLY A 189 -6.80 13.33 29.09
CA GLY A 189 -6.01 12.30 29.73
C GLY A 189 -4.80 11.93 28.89
N PHE A 190 -4.00 11.01 29.39
CA PHE A 190 -2.92 10.41 28.63
C PHE A 190 -2.76 8.94 29.00
N THR A 191 -2.36 8.13 28.03
CA THR A 191 -2.08 6.71 28.28
C THR A 191 -0.69 6.53 28.84
N GLU A 192 -0.48 5.44 29.58
CA GLU A 192 0.87 4.98 29.90
C GLU A 192 1.73 4.81 28.63
N PRO A 193 3.04 5.14 28.69
CA PRO A 193 3.94 4.93 27.58
C PRO A 193 4.22 3.43 27.34
N ARG A 194 4.79 3.09 26.18
CA ARG A 194 5.23 1.74 25.83
C ARG A 194 6.67 1.77 25.31
N GLY A 195 7.43 0.71 25.59
CA GLY A 195 8.81 0.58 25.11
C GLY A 195 9.76 1.58 25.77
N SER A 196 10.68 2.15 24.99
CA SER A 196 11.67 3.16 25.41
C SER A 196 11.08 4.57 25.56
N ARG A 197 9.79 4.76 25.26
CA ARG A 197 9.12 6.05 25.36
C ARG A 197 8.99 6.44 26.82
N GLU A 198 9.61 7.56 27.20
CA GLU A 198 9.44 8.15 28.52
C GLU A 198 8.25 9.12 28.50
N GLY A 199 7.53 9.23 29.61
CA GLY A 199 6.45 10.19 29.78
C GLY A 199 5.05 9.59 29.60
N PHE A 200 4.42 9.79 28.44
CA PHE A 200 3.10 9.25 28.09
C PHE A 200 3.08 8.63 26.69
N GLY A 201 2.14 7.71 26.46
CA GLY A 201 1.99 6.99 25.18
C GLY A 201 1.17 7.76 24.14
N ALA A 202 -0.04 8.18 24.50
CA ALA A 202 -0.93 8.97 23.66
C ALA A 202 -1.75 9.95 24.51
N LEU A 203 -2.10 11.10 23.95
CA LEU A 203 -3.08 12.01 24.55
C LEU A 203 -4.49 11.53 24.23
N ILE A 204 -5.38 11.61 25.22
CA ILE A 204 -6.81 11.39 25.07
C ILE A 204 -7.47 12.73 24.76
N LEU A 205 -8.17 12.80 23.63
CA LEU A 205 -8.74 14.02 23.10
C LEU A 205 -10.26 14.05 23.33
N GLY A 206 -10.79 15.23 23.61
CA GLY A 206 -12.22 15.48 23.69
C GLY A 206 -12.61 16.84 23.12
N LYS A 207 -13.91 17.00 22.89
CA LYS A 207 -14.54 18.27 22.51
C LYS A 207 -15.83 18.46 23.30
N TYR A 208 -16.16 19.71 23.62
CA TYR A 208 -17.50 20.00 24.12
C TYR A 208 -18.51 19.99 22.98
N ASN A 209 -19.65 19.35 23.22
CA ASN A 209 -20.82 19.38 22.36
C ASN A 209 -22.04 19.57 23.25
N GLN A 210 -22.81 20.64 23.02
CA GLN A 210 -23.98 21.01 23.84
C GLN A 210 -23.67 21.01 25.35
N GLY A 211 -22.52 21.56 25.74
CA GLY A 211 -22.09 21.65 27.15
C GLY A 211 -21.58 20.34 27.76
N LYS A 212 -21.53 19.24 26.99
CA LYS A 212 -21.02 17.94 27.44
C LYS A 212 -19.71 17.58 26.76
N LEU A 213 -18.73 17.12 27.54
CA LEU A 213 -17.44 16.70 27.01
C LEU A 213 -17.56 15.30 26.36
N ILE A 214 -17.28 15.21 25.06
CA ILE A 214 -17.33 13.99 24.26
C ILE A 214 -15.92 13.56 23.87
N TYR A 215 -15.66 12.26 23.90
CA TYR A 215 -14.41 11.68 23.43
C TYR A 215 -14.27 11.82 21.91
N SER A 216 -13.15 12.37 21.46
CA SER A 216 -12.90 12.67 20.03
C SER A 216 -11.70 11.93 19.45
N GLY A 217 -11.12 10.97 20.18
CA GLY A 217 -10.00 10.15 19.71
C GLY A 217 -8.76 10.26 20.59
N HIS A 218 -7.63 9.74 20.12
CA HIS A 218 -6.36 9.82 20.82
C HIS A 218 -5.20 9.96 19.83
N THR A 219 -4.17 10.71 20.21
CA THR A 219 -2.98 10.95 19.36
C THR A 219 -1.70 10.51 20.06
N GLY A 220 -0.92 9.66 19.38
CA GLY A 220 0.37 9.16 19.86
C GLY A 220 1.58 9.70 19.10
N THR A 221 1.38 10.52 18.07
CA THR A 221 2.39 11.00 17.13
C THR A 221 2.43 12.53 17.11
N GLY A 222 3.53 13.13 16.65
CA GLY A 222 3.71 14.60 16.62
C GLY A 222 4.47 15.16 17.82
N PHE A 223 5.12 14.32 18.63
CA PHE A 223 5.91 14.73 19.79
C PHE A 223 7.38 14.41 19.56
N ASN A 224 8.27 15.36 19.85
CA ASN A 224 9.68 15.09 20.09
C ASN A 224 9.93 14.86 21.60
N LYS A 225 11.15 14.43 21.98
CA LYS A 225 11.50 14.10 23.38
C LYS A 225 11.28 15.27 24.35
N GLU A 226 11.57 16.50 23.92
CA GLU A 226 11.42 17.71 24.73
C GLU A 226 9.95 18.04 24.97
N THR A 227 9.15 18.11 23.89
CA THR A 227 7.71 18.40 23.96
C THR A 227 6.97 17.37 24.80
N LEU A 228 7.33 16.09 24.66
CA LEU A 228 6.73 15.00 25.43
C LEU A 228 7.01 15.16 26.94
N THR A 229 8.26 15.46 27.31
CA THR A 229 8.66 15.68 28.70
C THR A 229 7.96 16.90 29.31
N GLN A 230 7.96 18.03 28.59
CA GLN A 230 7.33 19.27 29.04
C GLN A 230 5.82 19.11 29.20
N LEU A 231 5.15 18.51 28.23
CA LEU A 231 3.71 18.30 28.27
C LEU A 231 3.32 17.32 29.37
N HIS A 232 4.10 16.26 29.59
CA HIS A 232 3.85 15.33 30.70
C HIS A 232 3.95 16.02 32.06
N GLN A 233 4.93 16.91 32.27
CA GLN A 233 5.05 17.69 33.51
C GLN A 233 3.84 18.60 33.74
N GLN A 234 3.30 19.21 32.68
CA GLN A 234 2.08 20.01 32.76
C GLN A 234 0.86 19.14 33.10
N LEU A 235 0.70 18.00 32.43
CA LEU A 235 -0.40 17.06 32.65
C LEU A 235 -0.38 16.46 34.05
N LYS A 236 0.79 16.20 34.63
CA LYS A 236 0.91 15.71 36.03
C LYS A 236 0.26 16.64 37.05
N LYS A 237 0.27 17.95 36.81
CA LYS A 237 -0.36 18.95 37.70
C LYS A 237 -1.89 18.95 37.61
N LEU A 238 -2.44 18.27 36.60
CA LEU A 238 -3.86 18.27 36.28
C LEU A 238 -4.52 16.90 36.53
N ILE A 239 -3.83 15.93 37.13
CA ILE A 239 -4.35 14.56 37.30
C ILE A 239 -5.62 14.54 38.16
N ILE A 240 -6.63 13.79 37.71
CA ILE A 240 -7.88 13.52 38.43
C ILE A 240 -8.12 12.02 38.58
N LYS A 241 -8.93 11.63 39.58
CA LYS A 241 -9.17 10.21 39.93
C LYS A 241 -10.16 9.49 39.00
N SER A 242 -11.05 10.23 38.35
CA SER A 242 -12.12 9.68 37.51
C SER A 242 -12.10 10.31 36.12
N THR A 243 -12.67 9.60 35.14
CA THR A 243 -12.82 10.09 33.76
C THR A 243 -13.56 11.44 33.74
N PRO A 244 -13.11 12.42 32.94
CA PRO A 244 -13.86 13.66 32.72
C PRO A 244 -15.03 13.48 31.74
N PHE A 245 -15.11 12.33 31.06
CA PHE A 245 -16.23 11.93 30.22
C PHE A 245 -17.29 11.16 31.03
N ASP A 246 -18.57 11.30 30.66
CA ASP A 246 -19.69 10.54 31.23
C ASP A 246 -19.49 9.01 31.22
N SER A 247 -18.78 8.50 30.21
CA SER A 247 -18.38 7.11 30.11
C SER A 247 -16.93 7.03 29.68
N ALA A 248 -16.11 6.25 30.42
CA ALA A 248 -14.71 6.08 30.09
C ALA A 248 -14.55 5.45 28.68
N PRO A 249 -13.86 6.12 27.74
CA PRO A 249 -13.62 5.57 26.42
C PRO A 249 -12.72 4.32 26.48
N LYS A 250 -12.90 3.40 25.54
CA LYS A 250 -12.03 2.24 25.39
C LYS A 250 -10.69 2.68 24.80
N THR A 251 -9.61 2.50 25.56
CA THR A 251 -8.25 2.78 25.13
C THR A 251 -7.42 1.50 25.11
N ASN A 252 -6.32 1.54 24.35
CA ASN A 252 -5.38 0.43 24.20
C ASN A 252 -4.40 0.29 25.40
N MET A 253 -4.35 1.27 26.30
CA MET A 253 -3.49 1.32 27.48
C MET A 253 -4.22 1.99 28.66
N PRO A 254 -3.80 1.72 29.92
CA PRO A 254 -4.30 2.43 31.09
C PRO A 254 -4.19 3.94 30.91
N VAL A 255 -5.25 4.65 31.27
CA VAL A 255 -5.34 6.10 31.11
C VAL A 255 -5.19 6.76 32.46
N THR A 256 -4.29 7.74 32.54
CA THR A 256 -4.31 8.75 33.60
C THR A 256 -5.17 9.91 33.13
N TRP A 257 -6.27 10.15 33.83
CA TRP A 257 -7.19 11.24 33.52
C TRP A 257 -6.65 12.57 34.00
N VAL A 258 -6.88 13.64 33.24
CA VAL A 258 -6.52 15.00 33.64
C VAL A 258 -7.74 15.93 33.59
N GLN A 259 -7.69 17.01 34.34
CA GLN A 259 -8.65 18.11 34.20
C GLN A 259 -8.60 18.60 32.74
N PRO A 260 -9.76 18.72 32.06
CA PRO A 260 -9.84 19.14 30.66
C PRO A 260 -9.57 20.65 30.54
N LYS A 261 -8.33 21.06 30.84
CA LYS A 261 -7.85 22.45 30.93
C LYS A 261 -6.88 22.84 29.82
N LEU A 262 -6.27 21.87 29.15
CA LEU A 262 -5.30 22.12 28.10
C LEU A 262 -5.93 21.88 26.73
N VAL A 263 -5.67 22.80 25.82
CA VAL A 263 -6.11 22.76 24.44
C VAL A 263 -4.89 22.44 23.57
N CYS A 264 -5.05 21.53 22.62
CA CYS A 264 -4.04 21.26 21.60
C CYS A 264 -4.62 21.41 20.20
N GLU A 265 -3.76 21.79 19.27
CA GLU A 265 -4.03 21.68 17.85
C GLU A 265 -3.55 20.32 17.33
N ILE A 266 -4.38 19.69 16.50
CA ILE A 266 -4.09 18.41 15.86
C ILE A 266 -4.26 18.52 14.35
N LYS A 267 -3.48 17.75 13.60
CA LYS A 267 -3.74 17.40 12.20
C LYS A 267 -4.49 16.09 12.13
N TYR A 268 -5.46 15.94 11.24
CA TYR A 268 -6.21 14.69 11.07
C TYR A 268 -6.57 14.45 9.60
N SER A 269 -6.99 13.22 9.29
CA SER A 269 -7.41 12.82 7.93
C SER A 269 -8.87 13.13 7.67
N GLU A 270 -9.76 12.67 8.57
CA GLU A 270 -11.21 12.91 8.51
C GLU A 270 -11.84 12.80 9.92
N ILE A 271 -13.06 13.32 10.10
CA ILE A 271 -13.88 13.11 11.30
C ILE A 271 -14.93 12.05 10.96
N THR A 272 -15.00 10.99 11.76
CA THR A 272 -16.03 9.95 11.60
C THR A 272 -17.43 10.48 11.96
N LYS A 273 -18.49 9.76 11.55
CA LYS A 273 -19.87 10.09 11.93
C LYS A 273 -20.10 10.20 13.44
N ASP A 274 -19.26 9.52 14.24
CA ASP A 274 -19.30 9.54 15.70
C ASP A 274 -18.43 10.66 16.33
N GLY A 275 -17.87 11.57 15.53
CA GLY A 275 -17.07 12.69 16.01
C GLY A 275 -15.62 12.35 16.40
N ILE A 276 -15.12 11.16 16.01
CA ILE A 276 -13.74 10.72 16.28
C ILE A 276 -12.81 11.12 15.14
N PHE A 277 -11.67 11.73 15.47
CA PHE A 277 -10.60 12.04 14.53
C PHE A 277 -9.86 10.77 14.05
N ARG A 278 -9.73 10.59 12.73
CA ARG A 278 -8.90 9.54 12.14
C ARG A 278 -7.48 10.03 11.87
N HIS A 279 -6.51 9.21 12.28
CA HIS A 279 -5.07 9.51 12.18
C HIS A 279 -4.69 10.89 12.76
N PRO A 280 -5.11 11.24 14.00
CA PRO A 280 -4.76 12.52 14.58
C PRO A 280 -3.27 12.57 14.95
N VAL A 281 -2.60 13.64 14.56
CA VAL A 281 -1.20 13.96 14.87
C VAL A 281 -1.16 15.26 15.66
N PHE A 282 -0.52 15.25 16.82
CA PHE A 282 -0.34 16.46 17.63
C PHE A 282 0.51 17.51 16.89
N ILE A 283 0.12 18.78 16.96
CA ILE A 283 0.89 19.91 16.42
C ILE A 283 1.47 20.73 17.57
N ALA A 284 0.60 21.34 18.40
CA ALA A 284 1.04 22.26 19.45
C ALA A 284 -0.01 22.40 20.57
N ILE A 285 0.41 22.92 21.74
CA ILE A 285 -0.49 23.38 22.80
C ILE A 285 -0.93 24.82 22.49
N ARG A 286 -2.23 25.08 22.65
CA ARG A 286 -2.84 26.41 22.50
C ARG A 286 -3.01 27.03 23.88
N GLN A 287 -2.02 27.82 24.29
CA GLN A 287 -2.02 28.54 25.58
C GLN A 287 -2.94 29.78 25.54
N ASP A 288 -3.34 30.19 24.34
CA ASP A 288 -4.18 31.34 24.04
C ASP A 288 -5.69 31.06 24.18
N LYS A 289 -6.09 29.81 24.48
CA LYS A 289 -7.49 29.39 24.47
C LYS A 289 -7.92 28.65 25.72
N ASN A 290 -9.13 28.96 26.20
CA ASN A 290 -9.77 28.21 27.27
C ASN A 290 -10.60 27.03 26.70
N PRO A 291 -10.68 25.88 27.39
CA PRO A 291 -11.47 24.73 26.94
C PRO A 291 -12.95 25.03 26.68
N GLU A 292 -13.53 26.00 27.41
CA GLU A 292 -14.93 26.44 27.27
C GLU A 292 -15.17 27.28 26.00
N GLU A 293 -14.11 27.82 25.39
CA GLU A 293 -14.16 28.60 24.15
C GLU A 293 -14.16 27.72 22.89
N ILE A 294 -13.97 26.40 23.02
CA ILE A 294 -13.97 25.42 21.90
C ILE A 294 -15.39 24.89 21.62
N ASN A 295 -16.42 25.63 22.02
CA ASN A 295 -17.81 25.33 21.69
C ASN A 295 -18.13 25.80 20.27
N ASP A 296 -18.54 24.86 19.43
CA ASP A 296 -19.19 25.05 18.13
C ASP A 296 -18.41 25.80 17.03
N SER A 297 -17.70 25.01 16.23
CA SER A 297 -17.52 25.29 14.80
C SER A 297 -17.66 24.00 14.01
N THR A 298 -18.90 23.56 13.76
CA THR A 298 -19.41 23.15 12.42
C THR A 298 -20.85 22.61 12.47
N ASN A 299 -21.70 23.30 11.70
CA ASN A 299 -22.90 22.83 10.99
C ASN A 299 -24.19 22.49 11.77
N LYS A 300 -25.06 23.51 11.81
CA LYS A 300 -26.50 23.32 11.54
C LYS A 300 -26.68 22.70 10.16
N MET A 301 -27.13 21.45 10.08
CA MET A 301 -27.94 20.96 8.96
C MET A 301 -28.88 19.87 9.49
N ASP A 302 -30.16 20.10 9.26
CA ASP A 302 -31.27 19.20 9.53
C ASP A 302 -31.02 17.79 8.96
N GLN A 303 -31.28 16.74 9.75
CA GLN A 303 -31.79 15.49 9.23
C GLN A 303 -32.84 14.85 10.16
N PRO A 304 -33.91 14.28 9.60
CA PRO A 304 -34.96 13.59 10.34
C PRO A 304 -34.53 12.20 10.82
N ASN A 305 -35.14 11.81 11.94
CA ASN A 305 -35.03 10.52 12.62
C ASN A 305 -35.24 9.30 11.69
N GLU A 306 -34.24 8.43 11.58
CA GLU A 306 -34.45 6.98 11.50
C GLU A 306 -33.38 6.22 12.30
N LYS A 307 -33.84 5.37 13.22
CA LYS A 307 -33.00 4.52 14.09
C LYS A 307 -32.64 3.22 13.37
N PRO A 308 -31.36 2.80 13.32
CA PRO A 308 -31.02 1.41 13.07
C PRO A 308 -30.82 0.63 14.37
N LYS A 309 -31.34 -0.60 14.37
CA LYS A 309 -31.37 -1.56 15.47
C LYS A 309 -29.98 -2.05 15.85
N ARG A 310 -29.79 -2.20 17.16
CA ARG A 310 -28.60 -2.72 17.85
C ARG A 310 -28.48 -4.24 17.64
N MET A 311 -27.47 -4.71 16.90
CA MET A 311 -27.05 -6.12 16.95
C MET A 311 -26.04 -6.30 18.09
N LYS A 312 -26.29 -7.31 18.94
CA LYS A 312 -25.52 -7.60 20.17
C LYS A 312 -24.16 -8.24 19.82
N ALA A 313 -23.07 -7.59 20.21
CA ALA A 313 -21.77 -8.23 20.31
C ALA A 313 -21.73 -9.15 21.56
N LYS A 314 -21.29 -10.39 21.38
CA LYS A 314 -20.95 -11.32 22.48
C LYS A 314 -19.64 -10.88 23.16
N THR A 315 -19.54 -11.26 24.43
CA THR A 315 -18.67 -10.80 25.54
C THR A 315 -17.18 -11.24 25.43
N PRO A 316 -16.26 -10.82 26.35
CA PRO A 316 -14.89 -10.41 26.05
C PRO A 316 -13.83 -11.51 26.28
N SER A 317 -12.76 -11.52 25.48
CA SER A 317 -11.59 -12.37 25.75
C SER A 317 -10.72 -11.82 26.88
N LYS A 318 -10.18 -12.72 27.70
CA LYS A 318 -9.25 -12.46 28.81
C LYS A 318 -7.93 -11.87 28.30
N ASN A 319 -7.30 -11.04 29.13
CA ASN A 319 -6.03 -10.38 28.83
C ASN A 319 -4.86 -11.39 28.98
N THR A 320 -4.50 -12.10 27.91
CA THR A 320 -3.39 -13.07 27.87
C THR A 320 -2.10 -12.40 27.42
N GLU A 321 -1.53 -11.52 28.24
CA GLU A 321 -0.16 -11.04 28.03
C GLU A 321 0.83 -12.06 28.59
N LYS A 322 1.77 -12.52 27.75
CA LYS A 322 2.80 -13.49 28.12
C LYS A 322 4.17 -12.97 27.68
N GLU A 323 5.08 -12.81 28.62
CA GLU A 323 6.49 -12.53 28.31
C GLU A 323 7.23 -13.86 28.18
N ILE A 324 7.91 -14.07 27.05
CA ILE A 324 8.76 -15.23 26.81
C ILE A 324 10.20 -14.76 26.56
N THR A 325 11.18 -15.60 26.89
CA THR A 325 12.58 -15.35 26.55
C THR A 325 12.99 -16.22 25.37
N LEU A 326 13.38 -15.59 24.26
CA LEU A 326 13.88 -16.23 23.05
C LEU A 326 15.22 -15.59 22.70
N ASP A 327 16.24 -16.39 22.38
CA ASP A 327 17.57 -15.89 21.97
C ASP A 327 18.18 -14.84 22.93
N LYS A 328 17.90 -14.96 24.23
CA LYS A 328 18.28 -14.01 25.31
C LYS A 328 17.53 -12.66 25.29
N HIS A 329 16.53 -12.52 24.44
CA HIS A 329 15.65 -11.36 24.36
C HIS A 329 14.30 -11.66 25.01
N LYS A 330 13.77 -10.69 25.77
CA LYS A 330 12.42 -10.74 26.31
C LYS A 330 11.43 -10.26 25.25
N VAL A 331 10.51 -11.13 24.84
CA VAL A 331 9.49 -10.83 23.83
C VAL A 331 8.12 -10.85 24.51
N LYS A 332 7.45 -9.70 24.52
CA LYS A 332 6.09 -9.56 25.05
C LYS A 332 5.05 -9.93 23.99
N LEU A 333 4.41 -11.09 24.17
CA LEU A 333 3.32 -11.55 23.33
C LEU A 333 1.99 -11.06 23.88
N THR A 334 1.14 -10.49 23.03
CA THR A 334 -0.14 -9.87 23.41
C THR A 334 -1.29 -10.47 22.62
N ASN A 335 -2.50 -10.46 23.20
CA ASN A 335 -3.73 -10.84 22.52
C ASN A 335 -3.64 -12.21 21.81
N GLN A 336 -3.06 -13.21 22.46
CA GLN A 336 -2.84 -14.53 21.84
C GLN A 336 -4.16 -15.19 21.44
N ASP A 337 -5.20 -15.05 22.25
CA ASP A 337 -6.55 -15.57 21.97
C ASP A 337 -7.29 -14.83 20.84
N LYS A 338 -6.68 -13.79 20.24
CA LYS A 338 -7.33 -13.02 19.16
C LYS A 338 -7.44 -13.89 17.93
N ILE A 339 -8.66 -14.04 17.42
CA ILE A 339 -8.93 -14.81 16.21
C ILE A 339 -8.37 -14.07 14.99
N TYR A 340 -7.49 -14.73 14.24
CA TYR A 340 -6.94 -14.23 12.98
C TYR A 340 -7.64 -14.84 11.76
N PHE A 341 -8.07 -16.10 11.85
CA PHE A 341 -8.83 -16.81 10.81
C PHE A 341 -10.16 -17.29 11.42
N PRO A 342 -11.25 -16.53 11.26
CA PRO A 342 -12.52 -16.82 11.94
C PRO A 342 -13.13 -18.17 11.60
N GLU A 343 -13.17 -18.54 10.31
CA GLU A 343 -13.76 -19.80 9.85
C GLU A 343 -12.94 -21.03 10.29
N ASP A 344 -11.62 -20.88 10.44
CA ASP A 344 -10.72 -21.94 10.86
C ASP A 344 -10.51 -22.00 12.39
N GLY A 345 -10.99 -20.98 13.12
CA GLY A 345 -10.75 -20.85 14.57
C GLY A 345 -9.30 -20.60 14.96
N ILE A 346 -8.44 -20.20 14.01
CA ILE A 346 -6.99 -20.01 14.25
C ILE A 346 -6.75 -18.64 14.91
N THR A 347 -6.07 -18.67 16.03
CA THR A 347 -5.72 -17.51 16.84
C THR A 347 -4.36 -16.92 16.45
N LYS A 348 -4.09 -15.70 16.94
CA LYS A 348 -2.77 -15.07 16.87
C LYS A 348 -1.71 -15.93 17.59
N GLY A 349 -2.07 -16.57 18.70
CA GLY A 349 -1.22 -17.51 19.42
C GLY A 349 -0.79 -18.67 18.53
N ASP A 350 -1.74 -19.30 17.84
CA ASP A 350 -1.46 -20.40 16.91
C ASP A 350 -0.52 -20.00 15.77
N VAL A 351 -0.70 -18.79 15.22
CA VAL A 351 0.21 -18.24 14.20
C VAL A 351 1.63 -18.08 14.74
N ILE A 352 1.78 -17.53 15.95
CA ILE A 352 3.09 -17.38 16.60
C ILE A 352 3.71 -18.76 16.83
N ASP A 353 2.94 -19.70 17.40
CA ASP A 353 3.41 -21.05 17.71
C ASP A 353 3.83 -21.82 16.46
N TYR A 354 3.08 -21.69 15.36
CA TYR A 354 3.47 -22.21 14.05
C TYR A 354 4.85 -21.70 13.64
N TYR A 355 5.04 -20.39 13.58
CA TYR A 355 6.31 -19.80 13.16
C TYR A 355 7.47 -20.18 14.09
N GLN A 356 7.23 -20.28 15.40
CA GLN A 356 8.23 -20.75 16.35
C GLN A 356 8.59 -22.23 16.15
N SER A 357 7.63 -23.06 15.79
CA SER A 357 7.84 -24.50 15.54
C SER A 357 8.64 -24.78 14.27
N ILE A 358 8.44 -23.98 13.22
CA ILE A 358 9.14 -24.07 11.93
C ILE A 358 10.37 -23.16 11.84
N ALA A 359 10.72 -22.43 12.91
CA ALA A 359 11.80 -21.45 12.91
C ALA A 359 13.13 -21.99 12.36
N LYS A 360 13.49 -23.25 12.67
CA LYS A 360 14.69 -23.92 12.16
C LYS A 360 14.74 -23.95 10.62
N TYR A 361 13.57 -24.02 9.98
CA TYR A 361 13.41 -24.17 8.55
C TYR A 361 13.18 -22.82 7.85
N ILE A 362 12.39 -21.91 8.43
CA ILE A 362 12.13 -20.61 7.77
C ILE A 362 13.28 -19.61 7.92
N LEU A 363 13.99 -19.60 9.05
CA LEU A 363 15.01 -18.58 9.33
C LEU A 363 16.12 -18.52 8.26
N PRO A 364 16.63 -19.64 7.70
CA PRO A 364 17.56 -19.59 6.57
C PRO A 364 17.10 -18.72 5.39
N TYR A 365 15.79 -18.63 5.13
CA TYR A 365 15.20 -17.86 4.04
C TYR A 365 14.84 -16.41 4.40
N LEU A 366 14.93 -16.04 5.69
CA LEU A 366 14.71 -14.68 6.17
C LEU A 366 16.03 -14.00 6.58
N LYS A 367 17.04 -14.82 6.89
CA LYS A 367 18.30 -14.37 7.44
C LYS A 367 18.95 -13.33 6.54
N ASN A 368 19.28 -12.18 7.12
CA ASN A 368 19.95 -11.06 6.47
C ASN A 368 19.19 -10.50 5.26
N ARG A 369 17.90 -10.79 5.11
CA ARG A 369 17.07 -10.30 4.01
C ARG A 369 16.13 -9.21 4.50
N PRO A 370 16.16 -8.01 3.90
CA PRO A 370 15.13 -7.00 4.13
C PRO A 370 13.74 -7.60 3.94
N LEU A 371 12.82 -7.33 4.88
CA LEU A 371 11.47 -7.89 4.86
C LEU A 371 10.43 -6.81 4.54
N SER A 372 9.56 -7.09 3.56
CA SER A 372 8.25 -6.46 3.50
C SER A 372 7.27 -7.29 4.34
N LEU A 373 6.68 -6.66 5.36
CA LEU A 373 5.82 -7.32 6.33
C LEU A 373 4.36 -7.12 5.93
N ASN A 374 3.63 -8.19 5.63
CA ASN A 374 2.19 -8.11 5.35
C ASN A 374 1.41 -8.39 6.64
N ARG A 375 0.89 -7.32 7.24
CA ARG A 375 0.34 -7.31 8.60
C ARG A 375 -1.18 -7.29 8.60
N PHE A 376 -1.76 -8.14 9.45
CA PHE A 376 -3.19 -8.27 9.73
C PHE A 376 -3.42 -8.23 11.25
N PRO A 377 -3.23 -7.07 11.90
CA PRO A 377 -3.34 -6.97 13.37
C PRO A 377 -4.71 -7.40 13.92
N ASN A 378 -5.74 -7.36 13.07
CA ASN A 378 -7.13 -7.68 13.40
C ASN A 378 -7.66 -8.94 12.68
N GLY A 379 -6.79 -9.76 12.08
CA GLY A 379 -7.18 -10.95 11.34
C GLY A 379 -7.46 -10.68 9.85
N ILE A 380 -7.72 -11.75 9.10
CA ILE A 380 -7.73 -11.73 7.63
C ILE A 380 -9.00 -11.15 6.99
N GLU A 381 -10.08 -10.98 7.76
CA GLU A 381 -11.33 -10.35 7.30
C GLU A 381 -11.27 -8.82 7.34
N GLU A 382 -10.35 -8.26 8.12
CA GLU A 382 -10.08 -6.83 8.13
C GLU A 382 -8.95 -6.47 7.15
N GLN A 383 -8.87 -5.19 6.80
CA GLN A 383 -7.84 -4.70 5.88
C GLN A 383 -6.44 -4.87 6.48
N GLY A 384 -5.61 -5.69 5.83
CA GLY A 384 -4.18 -5.77 6.09
C GLY A 384 -3.39 -4.65 5.39
N PHE A 385 -2.11 -4.53 5.74
CA PHE A 385 -1.21 -3.55 5.10
C PHE A 385 0.23 -4.07 5.02
N TYR A 386 0.96 -3.57 4.02
CA TYR A 386 2.40 -3.80 3.91
C TYR A 386 3.17 -2.75 4.70
N GLN A 387 4.12 -3.20 5.50
CA GLN A 387 5.10 -2.38 6.17
C GLN A 387 6.50 -2.71 5.64
N LYS A 388 7.18 -1.70 5.12
CA LYS A 388 8.57 -1.79 4.63
C LYS A 388 9.52 -1.06 5.57
N ASP A 389 9.11 0.13 6.00
CA ASP A 389 9.84 0.99 6.93
C ASP A 389 9.58 0.56 8.39
N ALA A 390 10.65 0.34 9.15
CA ALA A 390 10.60 0.12 10.57
C ALA A 390 10.12 1.39 11.25
N SER A 391 9.28 1.26 12.27
CA SER A 391 8.92 2.41 13.09
C SER A 391 10.07 2.76 14.03
N ASP A 392 10.17 4.01 14.46
CA ASP A 392 11.11 4.46 15.50
C ASP A 392 10.99 3.72 16.85
N ASN A 393 9.92 2.93 17.04
CA ASN A 393 9.60 2.23 18.29
C ASN A 393 9.84 0.70 18.23
N ILE A 394 10.82 0.23 17.45
CA ILE A 394 11.25 -1.18 17.51
C ILE A 394 12.19 -1.43 18.71
N PRO A 395 12.17 -2.64 19.32
CA PRO A 395 13.16 -3.01 20.33
C PRO A 395 14.60 -2.91 19.79
N GLU A 396 15.56 -2.46 20.62
CA GLU A 396 16.96 -2.23 20.23
C GLU A 396 17.67 -3.46 19.64
N TRP A 397 17.20 -4.66 19.98
CA TRP A 397 17.75 -5.92 19.49
C TRP A 397 17.20 -6.34 18.11
N ILE A 398 16.15 -5.67 17.62
CA ILE A 398 15.66 -5.84 16.25
C ILE A 398 16.61 -5.12 15.32
N LYS A 399 17.17 -5.87 14.35
CA LYS A 399 18.10 -5.30 13.39
C LYS A 399 17.38 -4.75 12.16
N THR A 400 17.88 -3.63 11.68
CA THR A 400 17.45 -3.00 10.44
C THR A 400 18.61 -2.80 9.48
N THR A 401 18.30 -2.63 8.20
CA THR A 401 19.22 -2.11 7.20
C THR A 401 18.55 -0.96 6.47
N GLU A 402 19.31 0.10 6.27
CA GLU A 402 18.86 1.29 5.59
C GLU A 402 18.84 1.04 4.07
N VAL A 403 17.73 1.40 3.42
CA VAL A 403 17.56 1.26 1.97
C VAL A 403 16.90 2.53 1.43
N TYR A 404 17.45 3.09 0.36
CA TYR A 404 16.84 4.24 -0.30
C TYR A 404 15.53 3.82 -0.98
N SER A 405 14.42 4.45 -0.59
CA SER A 405 13.11 4.23 -1.18
C SER A 405 12.81 5.32 -2.21
N GLU A 406 12.93 5.00 -3.49
CA GLU A 406 12.61 5.93 -4.59
C GLU A 406 11.17 6.48 -4.49
N SER A 407 10.21 5.65 -4.04
CA SER A 407 8.81 6.07 -3.91
C SER A 407 8.59 7.12 -2.83
N ASN A 408 9.41 7.09 -1.77
CA ASN A 408 9.30 7.98 -0.62
C ASN A 408 10.39 9.06 -0.60
N ASP A 409 11.36 9.00 -1.52
CA ASP A 409 12.52 9.89 -1.62
C ASP A 409 13.26 10.06 -0.29
N LYS A 410 13.39 8.95 0.44
CA LYS A 410 14.09 8.88 1.71
C LYS A 410 14.66 7.49 1.92
N TYR A 411 15.68 7.43 2.76
CA TYR A 411 16.09 6.18 3.36
C TYR A 411 15.01 5.67 4.31
N ILE A 412 14.73 4.37 4.22
CA ILE A 412 13.83 3.66 5.13
C ILE A 412 14.55 2.45 5.72
N ASP A 413 14.17 2.11 6.94
CA ASP A 413 14.78 1.02 7.68
C ASP A 413 14.01 -0.28 7.44
N TYR A 414 14.59 -1.23 6.72
CA TYR A 414 13.99 -2.56 6.60
C TYR A 414 14.42 -3.45 7.75
N ILE A 415 13.45 -4.07 8.43
CA ILE A 415 13.72 -5.14 9.38
C ILE A 415 14.19 -6.39 8.62
N TYR A 416 15.21 -7.07 9.12
CA TYR A 416 15.57 -8.43 8.70
C TYR A 416 15.52 -9.40 9.89
N CYS A 417 15.14 -10.64 9.64
CA CYS A 417 14.85 -11.62 10.68
C CYS A 417 15.91 -12.72 10.73
N ASN A 418 16.71 -12.72 11.80
CA ASN A 418 17.85 -13.64 11.97
C ASN A 418 17.65 -14.71 13.04
N ASP A 419 16.62 -14.57 13.87
CA ASP A 419 16.45 -15.36 15.09
C ASP A 419 14.97 -15.50 15.47
N LYS A 420 14.70 -16.39 16.44
CA LYS A 420 13.34 -16.71 16.88
C LYS A 420 12.68 -15.55 17.60
N ALA A 421 13.46 -14.77 18.34
CA ALA A 421 12.96 -13.57 19.02
C ALA A 421 12.39 -12.56 18.03
N THR A 422 13.13 -12.26 16.96
CA THR A 422 12.69 -11.34 15.90
C THR A 422 11.48 -11.91 15.19
N LEU A 423 11.46 -13.20 14.88
CA LEU A 423 10.31 -13.86 14.27
C LEU A 423 9.05 -13.73 15.15
N ALA A 424 9.15 -14.06 16.44
CA ALA A 424 8.05 -13.92 17.39
C ALA A 424 7.54 -12.47 17.49
N TYR A 425 8.45 -11.49 17.48
CA TYR A 425 8.10 -10.08 17.48
C TYR A 425 7.31 -9.69 16.23
N LEU A 426 7.78 -10.07 15.04
CA LEU A 426 7.11 -9.79 13.77
C LEU A 426 5.70 -10.41 13.72
N ASN A 427 5.56 -11.66 14.13
CA ASN A 427 4.24 -12.31 14.19
C ASN A 427 3.34 -11.68 15.25
N ASN A 428 3.89 -11.24 16.38
CA ASN A 428 3.16 -10.51 17.41
C ASN A 428 2.68 -9.12 16.94
N LEU A 429 3.36 -8.49 15.99
CA LEU A 429 2.87 -7.28 15.30
C LEU A 429 1.71 -7.55 14.33
N GLY A 430 1.32 -8.82 14.16
CA GLY A 430 0.29 -9.27 13.22
C GLY A 430 0.83 -9.60 11.84
N CYS A 431 2.15 -9.76 11.66
CA CYS A 431 2.69 -10.22 10.38
C CYS A 431 2.32 -11.69 10.16
N ILE A 432 1.39 -11.94 9.25
CA ILE A 432 1.00 -13.30 8.85
C ILE A 432 1.87 -13.79 7.71
N ASP A 433 2.25 -12.91 6.78
CA ASP A 433 2.97 -13.22 5.54
C ASP A 433 4.28 -12.42 5.46
N LEU A 434 5.41 -13.13 5.41
CA LEU A 434 6.78 -12.61 5.46
C LEU A 434 7.36 -12.62 4.04
N ASN A 435 7.76 -11.43 3.54
CA ASN A 435 8.19 -11.26 2.16
C ASN A 435 9.66 -10.77 2.10
N PRO A 436 10.65 -11.67 2.07
CA PRO A 436 12.06 -11.32 1.97
C PRO A 436 12.46 -10.88 0.56
N TRP A 437 13.46 -10.01 0.50
CA TRP A 437 14.16 -9.69 -0.75
C TRP A 437 14.91 -10.89 -1.33
N ASN A 438 15.16 -10.86 -2.64
CA ASN A 438 15.94 -11.89 -3.33
C ASN A 438 17.45 -11.78 -3.09
N SER A 439 17.95 -10.61 -2.65
CA SER A 439 19.32 -10.36 -2.18
C SER A 439 19.39 -10.32 -0.65
N SER A 440 20.60 -10.37 -0.08
CA SER A 440 20.83 -10.39 1.36
C SER A 440 22.06 -9.59 1.76
N ILE A 441 22.03 -8.96 2.95
CA ILE A 441 23.16 -8.14 3.42
C ILE A 441 24.45 -9.00 3.57
N PRO A 442 25.62 -8.43 3.28
CA PRO A 442 25.89 -7.01 2.99
C PRO A 442 25.66 -6.57 1.54
N ASP A 443 25.30 -7.48 0.63
CA ASP A 443 25.18 -7.19 -0.80
C ASP A 443 23.71 -7.23 -1.25
N LEU A 444 23.11 -6.04 -1.33
CA LEU A 444 21.72 -5.92 -1.74
C LEU A 444 21.55 -5.77 -3.26
N GLU A 445 22.62 -5.64 -4.04
CA GLU A 445 22.55 -5.45 -5.50
C GLU A 445 22.57 -6.79 -6.26
N HIS A 446 23.19 -7.81 -5.67
CA HIS A 446 23.29 -9.14 -6.28
C HIS A 446 22.32 -10.15 -5.64
N PRO A 447 21.21 -10.53 -6.31
CA PRO A 447 20.30 -11.54 -5.79
C PRO A 447 20.95 -12.92 -5.59
N ASP A 448 20.59 -13.57 -4.48
CA ASP A 448 20.99 -14.94 -4.16
C ASP A 448 20.25 -15.96 -5.02
N TYR A 449 19.04 -15.63 -5.47
CA TYR A 449 18.19 -16.48 -6.29
C TYR A 449 17.31 -15.67 -7.25
N LEU A 450 16.96 -16.31 -8.35
CA LEU A 450 15.97 -15.89 -9.34
C LEU A 450 14.65 -16.56 -9.02
N VAL A 451 13.54 -15.87 -9.23
CA VAL A 451 12.18 -16.40 -9.06
C VAL A 451 11.35 -16.31 -10.33
N LEU A 452 10.70 -17.41 -10.68
CA LEU A 452 9.71 -17.53 -11.73
C LEU A 452 8.35 -17.71 -11.06
N ASP A 453 7.48 -16.71 -11.16
CA ASP A 453 6.14 -16.74 -10.54
C ASP A 453 5.07 -17.05 -11.59
N LEU A 454 4.25 -18.06 -11.31
CA LEU A 454 3.16 -18.48 -12.17
C LEU A 454 1.85 -17.91 -11.60
N ASP A 455 1.36 -16.82 -12.21
CA ASP A 455 0.18 -16.07 -11.77
C ASP A 455 -1.05 -16.43 -12.62
N PRO A 456 -1.88 -17.40 -12.20
CA PRO A 456 -3.06 -17.80 -12.96
C PRO A 456 -4.16 -16.74 -12.94
N SER A 457 -4.95 -16.72 -14.02
CA SER A 457 -6.21 -16.00 -14.05
C SER A 457 -7.29 -16.72 -13.20
N LYS A 458 -8.44 -16.06 -13.00
CA LYS A 458 -9.61 -16.68 -12.36
C LYS A 458 -10.21 -17.85 -13.15
N LYS A 459 -9.89 -17.97 -14.44
CA LYS A 459 -10.41 -19.04 -15.32
C LYS A 459 -9.47 -20.24 -15.41
N ASN A 460 -8.24 -20.12 -14.88
CA ASN A 460 -7.31 -21.24 -14.85
C ASN A 460 -7.60 -22.14 -13.65
N THR A 461 -7.45 -23.43 -13.88
CA THR A 461 -7.42 -24.42 -12.81
C THR A 461 -6.02 -24.49 -12.20
N PHE A 462 -5.90 -25.09 -11.02
CA PHE A 462 -4.55 -25.35 -10.47
C PHE A 462 -3.82 -26.45 -11.25
N ASP A 463 -4.55 -27.34 -11.94
CA ASP A 463 -3.93 -28.31 -12.86
C ASP A 463 -3.27 -27.62 -14.06
N ASP A 464 -3.82 -26.51 -14.56
CA ASP A 464 -3.17 -25.67 -15.59
C ASP A 464 -1.83 -25.08 -15.06
N VAL A 465 -1.80 -24.71 -13.76
CA VAL A 465 -0.59 -24.20 -13.09
C VAL A 465 0.45 -25.31 -12.94
N ILE A 466 0.02 -26.53 -12.63
CA ILE A 466 0.89 -27.72 -12.55
C ILE A 466 1.48 -28.03 -13.92
N GLU A 467 0.66 -28.06 -14.97
CA GLU A 467 1.13 -28.25 -16.36
C GLU A 467 2.19 -27.21 -16.72
N THR A 468 1.93 -25.94 -16.40
CA THR A 468 2.87 -24.85 -16.64
C THR A 468 4.16 -25.01 -15.83
N ALA A 469 4.08 -25.37 -14.56
CA ALA A 469 5.24 -25.58 -13.70
C ALA A 469 6.12 -26.75 -14.18
N LEU A 470 5.51 -27.84 -14.62
CA LEU A 470 6.22 -28.97 -15.22
C LEU A 470 6.91 -28.57 -16.53
N GLN A 471 6.26 -27.73 -17.35
CA GLN A 471 6.90 -27.19 -18.56
C GLN A 471 8.10 -26.30 -18.24
N VAL A 472 8.01 -25.45 -17.20
CA VAL A 472 9.16 -24.67 -16.72
C VAL A 472 10.29 -25.60 -16.32
N ASN A 473 10.00 -26.67 -15.58
CA ASN A 473 11.02 -27.65 -15.17
C ASN A 473 11.70 -28.31 -16.38
N GLU A 474 10.94 -28.70 -17.41
CA GLU A 474 11.49 -29.27 -18.64
C GLU A 474 12.46 -28.31 -19.34
N VAL A 475 12.09 -27.02 -19.45
CA VAL A 475 12.96 -25.98 -20.02
C VAL A 475 14.22 -25.79 -19.19
N LEU A 476 14.12 -25.82 -17.86
CA LEU A 476 15.30 -25.72 -16.99
C LEU A 476 16.22 -26.95 -17.14
N LEU A 477 15.65 -28.15 -17.22
CA LEU A 477 16.42 -29.38 -17.42
C LEU A 477 17.14 -29.42 -18.76
N SER A 478 16.53 -28.91 -19.84
CA SER A 478 17.16 -28.86 -21.16
C SER A 478 18.41 -27.97 -21.20
N ILE A 479 18.49 -27.00 -20.28
CA ILE A 479 19.63 -26.08 -20.13
C ILE A 479 20.52 -26.46 -18.94
N LYS A 480 20.32 -27.68 -18.40
CA LYS A 480 21.07 -28.25 -17.26
C LYS A 480 21.01 -27.37 -16.00
N VAL A 481 19.93 -26.62 -15.83
CA VAL A 481 19.62 -25.84 -14.63
C VAL A 481 18.61 -26.61 -13.78
N LYS A 482 18.85 -26.66 -12.46
CA LYS A 482 17.90 -27.25 -11.51
C LYS A 482 17.07 -26.13 -10.86
N GLY A 483 15.77 -26.16 -11.08
CA GLY A 483 14.80 -25.32 -10.38
C GLY A 483 14.25 -26.00 -9.11
N TYR A 484 13.81 -25.20 -8.15
CA TYR A 484 13.18 -25.65 -6.90
C TYR A 484 11.83 -24.98 -6.76
N CYS A 485 10.76 -25.76 -6.61
CA CYS A 485 9.40 -25.22 -6.61
C CYS A 485 8.78 -25.20 -5.22
N LYS A 486 7.82 -24.30 -5.05
CA LYS A 486 6.92 -24.25 -3.91
C LYS A 486 5.54 -23.79 -4.35
N THR A 487 4.48 -24.25 -3.69
CA THR A 487 3.19 -23.58 -3.82
C THR A 487 3.35 -22.12 -3.35
N SER A 488 2.59 -21.19 -3.94
CA SER A 488 2.52 -19.85 -3.37
C SER A 488 1.73 -19.83 -2.06
N GLY A 489 0.99 -20.90 -1.76
CA GLY A 489 -0.03 -20.96 -0.72
C GLY A 489 -1.30 -20.17 -1.10
N SER A 490 -1.40 -19.61 -2.30
CA SER A 490 -2.61 -18.95 -2.79
C SER A 490 -3.10 -19.65 -4.06
N THR A 491 -2.76 -19.14 -5.23
CA THR A 491 -3.30 -19.64 -6.51
C THR A 491 -2.21 -20.19 -7.44
N GLY A 492 -0.94 -19.86 -7.20
CA GLY A 492 0.17 -20.14 -8.11
C GLY A 492 1.25 -21.06 -7.56
N ILE A 493 2.31 -21.24 -8.35
CA ILE A 493 3.55 -21.94 -7.98
C ILE A 493 4.71 -20.99 -8.24
N HIS A 494 5.67 -20.92 -7.30
CA HIS A 494 6.92 -20.18 -7.52
C HIS A 494 8.05 -21.18 -7.74
N ILE A 495 8.94 -20.88 -8.69
CA ILE A 495 10.10 -21.72 -9.03
C ILE A 495 11.36 -20.88 -8.88
N TYR A 496 12.29 -21.34 -8.04
CA TYR A 496 13.51 -20.63 -7.67
C TYR A 496 14.71 -21.28 -8.33
N ILE A 497 15.66 -20.45 -8.77
CA ILE A 497 16.94 -20.87 -9.33
C ILE A 497 18.04 -20.17 -8.52
N PRO A 498 19.00 -20.91 -7.93
CA PRO A 498 20.09 -20.30 -7.17
C PRO A 498 21.01 -19.51 -8.10
N MET A 499 21.29 -18.26 -7.75
CA MET A 499 22.16 -17.34 -8.49
C MET A 499 23.47 -17.08 -7.72
N GLY A 500 23.46 -17.25 -6.40
CA GLY A 500 24.63 -17.21 -5.54
C GLY A 500 25.29 -15.84 -5.45
N ALA A 501 24.50 -14.77 -5.56
CA ALA A 501 24.96 -13.37 -5.48
C ALA A 501 26.10 -13.04 -6.46
N LYS A 502 26.02 -13.57 -7.70
CA LYS A 502 27.04 -13.36 -8.74
C LYS A 502 26.64 -12.37 -9.83
N TYR A 503 25.36 -12.02 -9.89
CA TYR A 503 24.75 -11.35 -11.03
C TYR A 503 23.88 -10.21 -10.54
N GLU A 504 23.82 -9.13 -11.30
CA GLU A 504 22.98 -7.97 -11.04
C GLU A 504 21.50 -8.31 -11.24
N PHE A 505 20.59 -7.61 -10.57
CA PHE A 505 19.14 -7.81 -10.71
C PHE A 505 18.66 -7.79 -12.16
N ASP A 506 19.16 -6.87 -12.98
CA ASP A 506 18.76 -6.78 -14.39
C ASP A 506 19.18 -8.01 -15.20
N GLN A 507 20.38 -8.55 -14.96
CA GLN A 507 20.83 -9.78 -15.61
C GLN A 507 19.94 -10.97 -15.20
N VAL A 508 19.60 -11.05 -13.91
CA VAL A 508 18.72 -12.11 -13.38
C VAL A 508 17.31 -12.01 -13.97
N LYS A 509 16.75 -10.80 -14.06
CA LYS A 509 15.44 -10.52 -14.66
C LYS A 509 15.41 -10.86 -16.15
N ASP A 510 16.45 -10.50 -16.89
CA ASP A 510 16.51 -10.77 -18.34
C ASP A 510 16.65 -12.27 -18.61
N PHE A 511 17.45 -12.99 -17.80
CA PHE A 511 17.51 -14.45 -17.87
C PHE A 511 16.15 -15.11 -17.54
N ALA A 512 15.46 -14.61 -16.51
CA ALA A 512 14.10 -15.08 -16.18
C ALA A 512 13.13 -14.88 -17.35
N HIS A 513 13.19 -13.72 -18.01
CA HIS A 513 12.36 -13.42 -19.18
C HIS A 513 12.64 -14.37 -20.34
N ILE A 514 13.91 -14.67 -20.63
CA ILE A 514 14.31 -15.62 -21.68
C ILE A 514 13.74 -17.01 -21.39
N VAL A 515 13.87 -17.50 -20.16
CA VAL A 515 13.32 -18.80 -19.74
C VAL A 515 11.80 -18.83 -19.89
N MET A 516 11.09 -17.81 -19.38
CA MET A 516 9.63 -17.74 -19.49
C MET A 516 9.15 -17.60 -20.94
N LYS A 517 9.93 -16.98 -21.83
CA LYS A 517 9.63 -16.94 -23.25
C LYS A 517 9.65 -18.33 -23.88
N GLN A 518 10.64 -19.16 -23.53
CA GLN A 518 10.69 -20.55 -24.00
C GLN A 518 9.50 -21.38 -23.51
N VAL A 519 9.10 -21.19 -22.25
CA VAL A 519 7.90 -21.82 -21.69
C VAL A 519 6.65 -21.37 -22.45
N ASN A 520 6.54 -20.07 -22.73
CA ASN A 520 5.42 -19.51 -23.45
C ASN A 520 5.32 -20.00 -24.90
N GLU A 521 6.46 -20.21 -25.56
CA GLU A 521 6.51 -20.78 -26.92
C GLU A 521 6.05 -22.25 -26.95
N LYS A 522 6.29 -23.01 -25.87
CA LYS A 522 5.84 -24.41 -25.72
C LYS A 522 4.37 -24.53 -25.30
N LEU A 523 3.85 -23.60 -24.49
CA LEU A 523 2.46 -23.61 -23.99
C LEU A 523 1.63 -22.35 -24.34
N PRO A 524 1.64 -21.86 -25.60
CA PRO A 524 1.09 -20.55 -25.96
C PRO A 524 -0.43 -20.42 -25.77
N LYS A 525 -1.13 -21.55 -25.62
CA LYS A 525 -2.58 -21.60 -25.39
C LYS A 525 -2.96 -21.23 -23.96
N ILE A 526 -2.12 -21.59 -22.97
CA ILE A 526 -2.44 -21.42 -21.55
C ILE A 526 -1.50 -20.43 -20.84
N THR A 527 -0.42 -19.98 -21.46
CA THR A 527 0.52 -19.02 -20.84
C THR A 527 0.59 -17.70 -21.60
N THR A 528 1.00 -16.64 -20.89
CA THR A 528 1.26 -15.31 -21.48
C THR A 528 2.40 -14.59 -20.77
N LEU A 529 3.15 -13.78 -21.51
CA LEU A 529 4.11 -12.79 -20.99
C LEU A 529 3.51 -11.38 -20.89
N GLU A 530 2.29 -11.19 -21.40
CA GLU A 530 1.60 -9.90 -21.31
C GLU A 530 1.14 -9.64 -19.87
N ARG A 531 1.74 -8.62 -19.24
CA ARG A 531 1.48 -8.23 -17.86
C ARG A 531 0.12 -7.54 -17.71
N SER A 532 -0.29 -6.73 -18.69
CA SER A 532 -1.51 -5.93 -18.56
C SER A 532 -2.74 -6.84 -18.51
N LEU A 533 -3.50 -6.77 -17.41
CA LEU A 533 -4.74 -7.53 -17.22
C LEU A 533 -5.74 -7.37 -18.38
N GLN A 534 -5.66 -6.26 -19.12
CA GLN A 534 -6.56 -5.95 -20.22
C GLN A 534 -6.11 -6.47 -21.57
N LYS A 535 -4.78 -6.50 -21.79
CA LYS A 535 -4.20 -7.02 -23.03
C LYS A 535 -3.99 -8.54 -22.94
N ARG A 536 -3.84 -9.05 -21.72
CA ARG A 536 -3.67 -10.48 -21.47
C ARG A 536 -5.03 -11.18 -21.60
N ASP A 537 -5.02 -12.29 -22.31
CA ASP A 537 -6.17 -13.20 -22.37
C ASP A 537 -6.47 -13.70 -20.94
N ASP A 538 -7.71 -13.51 -20.51
CA ASP A 538 -8.16 -13.82 -19.14
C ASP A 538 -8.31 -15.33 -18.87
N LYS A 539 -7.91 -16.18 -19.84
CA LYS A 539 -7.75 -17.63 -19.73
C LYS A 539 -6.31 -18.09 -19.60
N LYS A 540 -5.34 -17.17 -19.60
CA LYS A 540 -3.92 -17.51 -19.59
C LYS A 540 -3.26 -17.19 -18.25
N ILE A 541 -2.30 -18.04 -17.90
CA ILE A 541 -1.39 -17.89 -16.76
C ILE A 541 -0.32 -16.89 -17.15
N TYR A 542 -0.19 -15.82 -16.38
CA TYR A 542 0.88 -14.86 -16.54
C TYR A 542 2.17 -15.43 -15.97
N LEU A 543 3.19 -15.49 -16.82
CA LEU A 543 4.54 -15.93 -16.46
C LEU A 543 5.32 -14.72 -15.93
N ASP A 544 5.19 -14.45 -14.63
CA ASP A 544 5.74 -13.25 -14.02
C ASP A 544 7.24 -13.38 -13.74
N TYR A 545 8.03 -12.84 -14.66
CA TYR A 545 9.48 -12.70 -14.50
C TYR A 545 9.86 -11.39 -13.78
N LEU A 546 8.93 -10.45 -13.57
CA LEU A 546 9.20 -9.14 -12.98
C LEU A 546 9.33 -9.15 -11.45
N GLN A 547 9.11 -10.30 -10.82
CA GLN A 547 9.45 -10.57 -9.42
C GLN A 547 10.97 -10.49 -9.16
N ASN A 548 11.78 -10.48 -10.22
CA ASN A 548 13.23 -10.30 -10.17
C ASN A 548 13.68 -8.84 -10.27
N ARG A 549 12.81 -7.89 -9.92
CA ARG A 549 13.21 -6.50 -9.70
C ARG A 549 13.57 -6.28 -8.23
N THR A 550 14.34 -5.24 -7.95
CA THR A 550 14.68 -4.85 -6.59
C THR A 550 13.43 -4.56 -5.75
N GLY A 551 13.41 -5.05 -4.51
CA GLY A 551 12.36 -4.76 -3.53
C GLY A 551 10.94 -5.25 -3.84
N GLN A 552 10.78 -6.25 -4.73
CA GLN A 552 9.49 -6.91 -4.94
C GLN A 552 9.04 -7.72 -3.71
N THR A 553 7.73 -7.86 -3.54
CA THR A 553 7.13 -8.58 -2.41
C THR A 553 6.72 -9.97 -2.82
N LEU A 554 7.36 -10.98 -2.25
CA LEU A 554 7.02 -12.38 -2.51
C LEU A 554 7.13 -13.22 -1.23
N ALA A 555 6.09 -14.01 -0.93
CA ALA A 555 6.01 -14.79 0.30
C ALA A 555 7.17 -15.81 0.39
N SER A 556 7.84 -15.83 1.54
CA SER A 556 8.93 -16.76 1.86
C SER A 556 8.49 -18.23 1.78
N ALA A 557 9.45 -19.14 1.62
CA ALA A 557 9.21 -20.55 1.90
C ALA A 557 8.72 -20.71 3.34
N TYR A 558 7.74 -21.60 3.55
CA TYR A 558 7.11 -21.89 4.85
C TYR A 558 6.28 -20.74 5.47
N SER A 559 6.13 -19.60 4.79
CA SER A 559 5.28 -18.52 5.29
C SER A 559 3.80 -18.85 5.13
N LEU A 560 3.00 -18.54 6.15
CA LEU A 560 1.54 -18.56 6.07
C LEU A 560 1.03 -17.50 5.11
N ARG A 561 -0.12 -17.78 4.47
CA ARG A 561 -0.84 -16.82 3.64
C ARG A 561 -2.08 -16.31 4.39
N PRO A 562 -2.43 -15.02 4.27
CA PRO A 562 -3.62 -14.44 4.89
C PRO A 562 -4.87 -14.79 4.07
N LYS A 563 -5.16 -16.09 4.00
CA LYS A 563 -6.27 -16.70 3.26
C LYS A 563 -6.95 -17.71 4.17
N GLN A 564 -8.24 -17.96 3.93
CA GLN A 564 -8.96 -19.01 4.64
C GLN A 564 -8.21 -20.35 4.52
N GLY A 565 -8.16 -21.11 5.61
CA GLY A 565 -7.37 -22.33 5.77
C GLY A 565 -5.93 -22.11 6.21
N ALA A 566 -5.47 -20.87 6.41
CA ALA A 566 -4.07 -20.54 6.78
C ALA A 566 -3.04 -21.36 6.00
N SER A 567 -3.19 -21.35 4.67
CA SER A 567 -2.34 -22.10 3.75
C SER A 567 -0.88 -21.66 3.83
N VAL A 568 0.02 -22.58 3.50
CA VAL A 568 1.47 -22.38 3.59
C VAL A 568 2.07 -22.29 2.18
N SER A 569 2.97 -21.34 1.98
CA SER A 569 3.89 -21.29 0.83
C SER A 569 4.88 -22.45 0.94
N MET A 570 4.48 -23.63 0.45
CA MET A 570 5.10 -24.92 0.80
C MET A 570 6.06 -25.42 -0.27
N PRO A 571 7.35 -25.61 0.04
CA PRO A 571 8.30 -26.30 -0.82
C PRO A 571 7.87 -27.73 -1.19
N LEU A 572 8.14 -28.09 -2.43
CA LEU A 572 7.74 -29.37 -3.02
C LEU A 572 8.94 -30.08 -3.63
N ASP A 573 8.88 -31.41 -3.64
CA ASP A 573 9.67 -32.19 -4.59
C ASP A 573 8.95 -32.17 -5.95
N TRP A 574 9.69 -32.22 -7.06
CA TRP A 574 9.06 -32.22 -8.39
C TRP A 574 8.13 -33.44 -8.59
N ASN A 575 8.34 -34.54 -7.88
CA ASN A 575 7.43 -35.70 -7.90
C ASN A 575 6.08 -35.44 -7.20
N ASP A 576 5.99 -34.40 -6.37
CA ASP A 576 4.75 -33.96 -5.74
C ASP A 576 3.89 -33.09 -6.68
N VAL A 577 4.50 -32.51 -7.73
CA VAL A 577 3.86 -31.58 -8.68
C VAL A 577 3.11 -32.38 -9.75
N LYS A 578 1.94 -32.90 -9.37
CA LYS A 578 1.08 -33.75 -10.21
C LYS A 578 -0.40 -33.35 -10.10
N PRO A 579 -1.23 -33.66 -11.12
CA PRO A 579 -2.64 -33.28 -11.15
C PRO A 579 -3.38 -33.64 -9.85
N GLY A 580 -4.24 -32.73 -9.39
CA GLY A 580 -5.00 -32.85 -8.15
C GLY A 580 -4.32 -32.27 -6.90
N LEU A 581 -3.05 -31.90 -6.96
CA LEU A 581 -2.39 -31.11 -5.92
C LEU A 581 -3.13 -29.78 -5.71
N LYS A 582 -3.28 -29.30 -4.48
CA LYS A 582 -3.88 -27.99 -4.19
C LYS A 582 -3.00 -27.20 -3.22
N PRO A 583 -2.91 -25.87 -3.34
CA PRO A 583 -2.21 -25.04 -2.36
C PRO A 583 -2.74 -25.23 -0.93
N THR A 584 -4.02 -25.52 -0.78
CA THR A 584 -4.69 -25.76 0.51
C THR A 584 -4.34 -27.10 1.16
N ASP A 585 -3.70 -28.02 0.42
CA ASP A 585 -3.22 -29.29 0.99
C ASP A 585 -2.13 -29.04 2.04
N PHE A 586 -1.51 -27.85 2.04
CA PHE A 586 -0.52 -27.43 3.02
C PHE A 586 -1.02 -26.24 3.80
N ASN A 587 -1.18 -26.40 5.11
CA ASN A 587 -1.71 -25.39 6.00
C ASN A 587 -0.99 -25.41 7.34
N ILE A 588 -1.37 -24.48 8.22
CA ILE A 588 -0.79 -24.32 9.55
C ILE A 588 -0.78 -25.62 10.38
N HIS A 589 -1.74 -26.53 10.18
CA HIS A 589 -1.92 -27.71 11.01
C HIS A 589 -1.05 -28.91 10.59
N ASN A 590 -0.78 -29.07 9.29
CA ASN A 590 -0.10 -30.27 8.76
C ASN A 590 1.32 -30.03 8.25
N SER A 591 1.69 -28.76 8.01
CA SER A 591 2.95 -28.39 7.38
C SER A 591 4.18 -28.81 8.17
N LEU A 592 4.19 -28.66 9.50
CA LEU A 592 5.35 -29.03 10.33
C LEU A 592 5.66 -30.52 10.27
N GLU A 593 4.62 -31.38 10.26
CA GLU A 593 4.79 -32.83 10.19
C GLU A 593 5.46 -33.22 8.87
N ARG A 594 4.94 -32.71 7.75
CA ARG A 594 5.53 -32.89 6.42
C ARG A 594 7.00 -32.42 6.35
N ILE A 595 7.31 -31.26 6.94
CA ILE A 595 8.69 -30.73 6.97
C ILE A 595 9.62 -31.64 7.77
N LYS A 596 9.14 -32.26 8.85
CA LYS A 596 9.93 -33.22 9.64
C LYS A 596 10.18 -34.51 8.87
N GLU A 597 9.20 -34.99 8.12
CA GLU A 597 9.30 -36.20 7.31
C GLU A 597 10.26 -36.03 6.12
N ASN A 598 10.08 -34.95 5.35
CA ASN A 598 10.82 -34.75 4.10
C ASN A 598 12.11 -33.96 4.26
N GLY A 599 12.28 -33.30 5.41
CA GLY A 599 13.33 -32.31 5.62
C GLY A 599 13.10 -31.02 4.83
N ASP A 600 14.16 -30.25 4.68
CA ASP A 600 14.13 -28.95 4.00
C ASP A 600 14.40 -29.09 2.50
N LEU A 601 13.35 -29.38 1.74
CA LEU A 601 13.41 -29.57 0.28
C LEU A 601 13.92 -28.33 -0.47
N PHE A 602 13.73 -27.14 0.11
CA PHE A 602 14.07 -25.88 -0.51
C PHE A 602 15.50 -25.42 -0.20
N LYS A 603 16.20 -26.07 0.75
CA LYS A 603 17.54 -25.66 1.20
C LYS A 603 18.54 -25.39 0.08
N PRO A 604 18.57 -26.17 -1.02
CA PRO A 604 19.53 -25.94 -2.09
C PRO A 604 19.42 -24.60 -2.82
N VAL A 605 18.31 -23.86 -2.71
CA VAL A 605 18.17 -22.51 -3.32
C VAL A 605 19.14 -21.50 -2.69
N LEU A 606 19.58 -21.76 -1.46
CA LEU A 606 20.59 -20.96 -0.73
C LEU A 606 22.02 -21.43 -1.03
N GLY A 607 22.17 -22.40 -1.95
CA GLY A 607 23.43 -23.04 -2.26
C GLY A 607 24.20 -22.36 -3.38
N LYS A 608 25.05 -23.14 -4.06
CA LYS A 608 25.87 -22.63 -5.16
C LYS A 608 25.00 -22.17 -6.32
N GLY A 609 25.18 -20.91 -6.71
CA GLY A 609 24.51 -20.34 -7.89
C GLY A 609 24.92 -21.01 -9.20
N ILE A 610 24.01 -20.98 -10.18
CA ILE A 610 24.27 -21.49 -11.54
C ILE A 610 25.37 -20.70 -12.26
N ASP A 611 25.74 -21.21 -13.44
CA ASP A 611 26.50 -20.47 -14.44
C ASP A 611 25.52 -20.02 -15.54
N MET A 612 25.13 -18.75 -15.50
CA MET A 612 24.13 -18.18 -16.40
C MET A 612 24.59 -18.21 -17.87
N MET A 613 25.88 -17.96 -18.13
CA MET A 613 26.42 -17.95 -19.50
C MET A 613 26.35 -19.34 -20.11
N LYS A 614 26.76 -20.37 -19.37
CA LYS A 614 26.64 -21.76 -19.82
C LYS A 614 25.18 -22.17 -20.07
N ALA A 615 24.25 -21.69 -19.24
CA ALA A 615 22.82 -21.95 -19.45
C ALA A 615 22.30 -21.27 -20.72
N LEU A 616 22.72 -20.02 -20.99
CA LEU A 616 22.39 -19.28 -22.22
C LEU A 616 22.98 -19.92 -23.48
N GLU A 617 24.21 -20.43 -23.43
CA GLU A 617 24.82 -21.18 -24.54
C GLU A 617 24.00 -22.44 -24.88
N LEU A 618 23.54 -23.17 -23.86
CA LEU A 618 22.69 -24.33 -24.06
C LEU A 618 21.34 -23.95 -24.66
N LEU A 619 20.75 -22.82 -24.25
CA LEU A 619 19.51 -22.28 -24.84
C LEU A 619 19.66 -21.99 -26.34
N GLN A 620 20.77 -21.39 -26.77
CA GLN A 620 21.01 -21.08 -28.18
C GLN A 620 21.13 -22.33 -29.06
N ASN A 621 21.62 -23.42 -28.48
CA ASN A 621 21.82 -24.70 -29.16
C ASN A 621 20.57 -25.59 -29.21
N LEU A 622 19.45 -25.16 -28.60
CA LEU A 622 18.16 -25.87 -28.64
C LEU A 622 17.30 -25.49 -29.88
N LYS A 623 17.86 -24.73 -30.82
CA LYS A 623 17.20 -24.36 -32.09
C LYS A 623 16.91 -25.55 -33.00
#